data_AF-A0A7W6BLU9-F1
#
_entry.id   AF-A0A7W6BLU9-F1
#
_cell.length_a   1.000
_cell.length_b   1.000
_cell.length_c   1.000
_cell.angle_alpha   90.00
_cell.angle_beta   90.00
_cell.angle_gamma   90.00
#
_symmetry.space_group_name_H-M   'P 1'
#
loop_
_entity.id
_entity.type
_entity.pdbx_description
1 polymer ?
#
loop_
_entity_poly.entity_id
_entity_poly.type
_entity_poly.pdbx_seq_one_letter_code
_entity_poly.pdbx_strand_id
1 'polypeptide(L)'
;MKRGSPQMTLDLDWGKGRDLLWVDGVNSAVMAELVLRDNPEAIPVHCDMGKSVHKDSHRFINDLEQWYGKEIIRLRSAKFETIDDVFEARQYLSGMNGAPCTSEMKFAPRMDFQLPSDTHFWGYTADKRDAARFDRMITDYPLLKQRAPL
;
A
#
# COMPACT_ATOMS: atom_id res chain seq x y z
N MET A 1 -42.37 -34.12 4.63
CA MET A 1 -40.92 -34.38 4.68
C MET A 1 -40.20 -33.18 4.06
N LYS A 2 -39.82 -32.18 4.87
CA LYS A 2 -39.18 -30.94 4.39
C LYS A 2 -37.68 -31.18 4.25
N ARG A 3 -37.16 -31.19 3.01
CA ARG A 3 -35.71 -31.15 2.75
C ARG A 3 -35.24 -29.73 3.03
N GLY A 4 -34.63 -29.51 4.19
CA GLY A 4 -33.89 -28.28 4.45
C GLY A 4 -32.66 -28.27 3.56
N SER A 5 -32.52 -27.24 2.74
CA SER A 5 -31.26 -26.94 2.05
C SER A 5 -30.17 -26.77 3.11
N PRO A 6 -29.00 -27.44 2.97
CA PRO A 6 -27.92 -27.26 3.92
C PRO A 6 -27.48 -25.79 3.88
N GLN A 7 -27.55 -25.12 5.03
CA GLN A 7 -27.01 -23.78 5.22
C GLN A 7 -25.51 -23.87 4.90
N MET A 8 -25.09 -23.23 3.81
CA MET A 8 -23.68 -23.10 3.46
C MET A 8 -23.00 -22.30 4.58
N THR A 9 -22.23 -22.98 5.42
CA THR A 9 -21.29 -22.33 6.32
C THR A 9 -20.14 -21.82 5.47
N LEU A 10 -20.06 -20.50 5.29
CA LEU A 10 -18.85 -19.87 4.76
C LEU A 10 -17.74 -20.20 5.74
N ASP A 11 -16.72 -20.93 5.29
CA ASP A 11 -15.48 -21.07 6.05
C ASP A 11 -14.87 -19.67 6.11
N LEU A 12 -15.02 -19.00 7.26
CA LEU A 12 -14.48 -17.67 7.53
C LEU A 12 -13.01 -17.73 7.97
N ASP A 13 -12.35 -18.88 7.78
CA ASP A 13 -10.90 -18.95 7.90
C ASP A 13 -10.26 -18.29 6.67
N TRP A 14 -10.19 -16.97 6.71
CA TRP A 14 -9.48 -16.15 5.72
C TRP A 14 -7.95 -16.32 5.78
N GLY A 15 -7.47 -17.32 6.54
CA GLY A 15 -6.07 -17.52 6.85
C GLY A 15 -5.48 -16.42 7.74
N LYS A 16 -4.21 -16.60 8.12
CA LYS A 16 -3.41 -15.50 8.66
C LYS A 16 -3.24 -14.45 7.55
N GLY A 17 -3.83 -13.26 7.73
CA GLY A 17 -3.69 -12.16 6.79
C GLY A 17 -2.24 -11.80 6.51
N ARG A 18 -1.96 -11.17 5.36
CA ARG A 18 -0.59 -10.83 4.96
C ARG A 18 -0.14 -9.56 5.66
N ASP A 19 1.15 -9.46 5.97
CA ASP A 19 1.76 -8.21 6.42
C ASP A 19 2.32 -7.50 5.19
N LEU A 20 1.73 -6.36 4.82
CA LEU A 20 2.11 -5.56 3.66
C LEU A 20 2.91 -4.34 4.10
N LEU A 21 4.14 -4.23 3.61
CA LEU A 21 5.08 -3.15 3.95
C LEU A 21 5.12 -2.15 2.81
N TRP A 22 4.44 -1.01 2.96
CA TRP A 22 4.33 -0.01 1.89
C TRP A 22 5.59 0.86 1.85
N VAL A 23 6.37 0.75 0.76
CA VAL A 23 7.67 1.41 0.59
C VAL A 23 7.66 2.44 -0.55
N ASP A 24 8.02 3.68 -0.23
CA ASP A 24 8.10 4.79 -1.21
C ASP A 24 9.18 5.84 -0.84
N GLY A 25 9.84 5.68 0.31
CA GLY A 25 10.87 6.60 0.79
C GLY A 25 11.62 6.11 2.02
N VAL A 26 12.46 6.96 2.59
CA VAL A 26 13.44 6.60 3.64
C VAL A 26 12.78 6.01 4.89
N ASN A 27 11.76 6.67 5.44
CA ASN A 27 11.10 6.17 6.66
C ASN A 27 10.46 4.80 6.40
N SER A 28 9.68 4.67 5.32
CA SER A 28 9.10 3.36 4.96
C SER A 28 10.15 2.28 4.70
N ALA A 29 11.34 2.66 4.24
CA ALA A 29 12.41 1.69 4.02
C ALA A 29 12.97 1.14 5.34
N VAL A 30 13.21 2.03 6.31
CA VAL A 30 13.61 1.62 7.67
C VAL A 30 12.51 0.81 8.35
N MET A 31 11.25 1.22 8.21
CA MET A 31 10.10 0.46 8.70
C MET A 31 10.10 -0.96 8.13
N ALA A 32 10.29 -1.11 6.82
CA ALA A 32 10.24 -2.42 6.19
C ALA A 32 11.39 -3.31 6.66
N GLU A 33 12.61 -2.78 6.76
CA GLU A 33 13.76 -3.51 7.32
C GLU A 33 13.50 -3.99 8.75
N LEU A 34 12.95 -3.13 9.62
CA LEU A 34 12.62 -3.50 11.00
C LEU A 34 11.57 -4.61 11.05
N VAL A 35 10.52 -4.52 10.25
CA VAL A 35 9.46 -5.53 10.22
C VAL A 35 9.94 -6.84 9.61
N LEU A 36 10.79 -6.79 8.57
CA LEU A 36 11.35 -7.99 7.93
C LEU A 36 12.28 -8.77 8.85
N ARG A 37 12.99 -8.10 9.76
CA ARG A 37 13.81 -8.78 10.78
C ARG A 37 12.99 -9.65 11.72
N ASP A 38 11.81 -9.19 12.11
CA ASP A 38 10.91 -9.90 13.02
C ASP A 38 9.98 -10.87 12.28
N ASN A 39 9.58 -10.52 11.05
CA ASN A 39 8.72 -11.31 10.18
C ASN A 39 9.25 -11.35 8.73
N PRO A 40 10.14 -12.30 8.40
CA PRO A 40 10.69 -12.45 7.05
C PRO A 40 9.65 -12.74 5.96
N GLU A 41 8.46 -13.22 6.33
CA GLU A 41 7.35 -13.50 5.41
C GLU A 41 6.57 -12.25 5.00
N ALA A 42 6.75 -11.13 5.71
CA ALA A 42 6.13 -9.86 5.35
C ALA A 42 6.52 -9.43 3.92
N ILE A 43 5.63 -8.71 3.25
CA ILE A 43 5.68 -8.48 1.80
C ILE A 43 5.92 -6.99 1.56
N PRO A 44 7.11 -6.59 1.08
CA PRO A 44 7.36 -5.24 0.60
C PRO A 44 6.53 -4.94 -0.66
N VAL A 45 5.87 -3.79 -0.69
CA VAL A 45 5.01 -3.35 -1.79
C VAL A 45 5.29 -1.88 -2.14
N HIS A 46 5.40 -1.58 -3.43
CA HIS A 46 5.61 -0.24 -3.96
C HIS A 46 4.59 0.06 -5.08
N CYS A 47 3.93 1.22 -5.04
CA CYS A 47 3.11 1.69 -6.15
C CYS A 47 4.00 2.41 -7.17
N ASP A 48 4.36 1.70 -8.23
CA ASP A 48 5.24 2.16 -9.29
C ASP A 48 4.48 3.03 -10.29
N MET A 49 4.89 4.30 -10.41
CA MET A 49 4.32 5.27 -11.36
C MET A 49 5.08 5.32 -12.70
N GLY A 50 5.91 4.31 -12.97
CA GLY A 50 6.56 4.09 -14.26
C GLY A 50 7.50 5.23 -14.64
N LYS A 51 7.33 5.76 -15.86
CA LYS A 51 8.19 6.83 -16.40
C LYS A 51 7.93 8.21 -15.76
N SER A 52 6.88 8.33 -14.96
CA SER A 52 6.49 9.59 -14.33
C SER A 52 7.29 9.92 -13.07
N VAL A 53 8.09 8.99 -12.57
CA VAL A 53 9.02 9.24 -11.45
C VAL A 53 10.43 9.48 -11.93
N HIS A 54 11.20 10.20 -11.12
CA HIS A 54 12.62 10.39 -11.37
C HIS A 54 13.36 9.04 -11.39
N LYS A 55 14.37 8.90 -12.26
CA LYS A 55 15.18 7.68 -12.37
C LYS A 55 15.79 7.21 -11.03
N ASP A 56 16.03 8.15 -10.13
CA ASP A 56 16.56 7.86 -8.79
C ASP A 56 15.55 7.12 -7.91
N SER A 57 14.25 7.33 -8.09
CA SER A 57 13.22 6.56 -7.39
C SER A 57 13.31 5.07 -7.75
N HIS A 58 13.50 4.75 -9.04
CA HIS A 58 13.71 3.38 -9.49
C HIS A 58 14.98 2.77 -8.90
N ARG A 59 16.09 3.52 -8.91
CA ARG A 59 17.33 3.09 -8.25
C ARG A 59 17.08 2.81 -6.77
N PHE A 60 16.45 3.73 -6.06
CA PHE A 60 16.18 3.60 -4.63
C PHE A 60 15.42 2.31 -4.32
N ILE A 61 14.32 2.03 -5.03
CA ILE A 61 13.56 0.77 -4.81
C ILE A 61 14.42 -0.46 -5.14
N ASN A 62 15.22 -0.45 -6.21
CA ASN A 62 16.11 -1.58 -6.53
C ASN A 62 17.17 -1.83 -5.45
N ASP A 63 17.72 -0.75 -4.87
CA ASP A 63 18.70 -0.85 -3.78
C ASP A 63 18.04 -1.43 -2.51
N LEU A 64 16.75 -1.14 -2.27
CA LEU A 64 16.00 -1.74 -1.18
C LEU A 64 15.82 -3.26 -1.35
N GLU A 65 15.58 -3.76 -2.56
CA GLU A 65 15.48 -5.20 -2.81
C GLU A 65 16.78 -5.94 -2.43
N GLN A 66 17.93 -5.31 -2.73
CA GLN A 66 19.23 -5.82 -2.32
C GLN A 66 19.43 -5.75 -0.80
N TRP A 67 19.02 -4.63 -0.18
CA TRP A 67 19.14 -4.45 1.26
C TRP A 67 18.30 -5.45 2.04
N TYR A 68 17.04 -5.67 1.62
CA TYR A 68 16.12 -6.63 2.24
C TYR A 68 16.45 -8.08 1.93
N GLY A 69 17.21 -8.33 0.85
CA GLY A 69 17.38 -9.68 0.29
C GLY A 69 16.04 -10.27 -0.20
N LYS A 70 15.09 -9.42 -0.59
CA LYS A 70 13.72 -9.80 -0.96
C LYS A 70 13.17 -8.85 -2.01
N GLU A 71 12.48 -9.42 -3.00
CA GLU A 71 11.83 -8.65 -4.06
C GLU A 71 10.68 -7.78 -3.50
N ILE A 72 10.51 -6.60 -4.09
CA ILE A 72 9.42 -5.68 -3.80
C ILE A 72 8.33 -5.87 -4.86
N ILE A 73 7.10 -6.13 -4.41
CA ILE A 73 5.95 -6.19 -5.32
C ILE A 73 5.66 -4.78 -5.85
N ARG A 74 5.74 -4.61 -7.17
CA ARG A 74 5.47 -3.34 -7.85
C ARG A 74 4.06 -3.32 -8.42
N LEU A 75 3.20 -2.49 -7.85
CA LEU A 75 1.83 -2.28 -8.30
C LEU A 75 1.79 -1.11 -9.27
N ARG A 76 1.01 -1.23 -10.35
CA ARG A 76 0.79 -0.17 -11.33
C ARG A 76 -0.70 0.00 -11.58
N SER A 77 -1.09 1.19 -12.06
CA SER A 77 -2.47 1.39 -12.52
C SER A 77 -2.76 0.49 -13.72
N ALA A 78 -3.90 -0.21 -13.68
CA ALA A 78 -4.39 -0.95 -14.84
C ALA A 78 -4.88 -0.02 -15.96
N LYS A 79 -5.16 1.25 -15.63
CA LYS A 79 -5.79 2.22 -16.53
C LYS A 79 -4.83 3.23 -17.13
N PHE A 80 -3.76 3.59 -16.42
CA PHE A 80 -2.87 4.69 -16.78
C PHE A 80 -1.41 4.25 -16.73
N GLU A 81 -0.62 4.58 -17.75
CA GLU A 81 0.82 4.29 -17.75
C GLU A 81 1.58 5.42 -17.05
N THR A 82 1.11 6.67 -17.19
CA THR A 82 1.79 7.86 -16.70
C THR A 82 0.85 8.80 -15.94
N ILE A 83 1.43 9.70 -15.13
CA ILE A 83 0.68 10.79 -14.48
C ILE A 83 0.10 11.76 -15.50
N ASP A 84 0.73 11.90 -16.68
CA ASP A 84 0.26 12.79 -17.73
C ASP A 84 -1.03 12.24 -18.34
N ASP A 85 -1.15 10.92 -18.51
CA ASP A 85 -2.39 10.26 -18.92
C ASP A 85 -3.53 10.56 -17.93
N VAL A 86 -3.22 10.59 -16.63
CA VAL A 86 -4.19 10.92 -15.58
C VAL A 86 -4.62 12.39 -15.70
N PHE A 87 -3.66 13.30 -15.88
CA PHE A 87 -3.97 14.72 -16.01
C PHE A 87 -4.77 15.03 -17.27
N GLU A 88 -4.45 14.38 -18.38
CA GLU A 88 -5.19 14.50 -19.63
C GLU A 88 -6.61 13.91 -19.49
N ALA A 89 -6.75 12.73 -18.89
CA ALA A 89 -8.07 12.13 -18.71
C ALA A 89 -8.95 12.88 -17.69
N ARG A 90 -8.35 13.46 -16.65
CA ARG A 90 -9.07 14.15 -15.56
C ARG A 90 -9.20 15.65 -15.79
N GLN A 91 -8.46 16.22 -16.74
CA GLN A 91 -8.34 17.66 -16.99
C GLN A 91 -8.08 18.45 -15.69
N TYR A 92 -7.26 17.86 -14.80
CA TYR A 92 -7.05 18.33 -13.44
C TYR A 92 -5.73 17.79 -12.87
N LEU A 93 -4.91 18.67 -12.29
CA LEU A 93 -3.60 18.32 -11.74
C LEU A 93 -3.65 18.10 -10.23
N SER A 94 -4.15 19.07 -9.47
CA SER A 94 -4.33 19.00 -8.02
C SER A 94 -5.13 20.20 -7.52
N GLY A 95 -5.66 20.10 -6.31
CA GLY A 95 -6.39 21.19 -5.65
C GLY A 95 -7.21 20.66 -4.47
N MET A 96 -8.36 21.27 -4.20
CA MET A 96 -9.16 20.97 -3.00
C MET A 96 -9.63 19.51 -2.91
N ASN A 97 -9.79 18.83 -4.06
CA ASN A 97 -10.16 17.42 -4.13
C ASN A 97 -8.95 16.46 -4.07
N GLY A 98 -7.77 16.95 -3.71
CA GLY A 98 -6.51 16.20 -3.77
C GLY A 98 -5.93 16.11 -5.18
N ALA A 99 -4.87 15.31 -5.34
CA ALA A 99 -4.25 15.06 -6.63
C ALA A 99 -4.82 13.75 -7.23
N PRO A 100 -5.39 13.76 -8.45
CA PRO A 100 -6.00 12.58 -9.05
C PRO A 100 -4.98 11.47 -9.31
N CYS A 101 -3.70 11.81 -9.53
CA CYS A 101 -2.63 10.84 -9.63
C CYS A 101 -2.47 10.00 -8.34
N THR A 102 -2.76 10.56 -7.16
CA THR A 102 -2.72 9.79 -5.91
C THR A 102 -3.84 8.75 -5.87
N SER A 103 -5.03 9.11 -6.35
CA SER A 103 -6.17 8.19 -6.42
C SER A 103 -5.94 7.08 -7.46
N GLU A 104 -5.56 7.46 -8.68
CA GLU A 104 -5.50 6.51 -9.81
C GLU A 104 -4.22 5.67 -9.83
N MET A 105 -3.10 6.22 -9.37
CA MET A 105 -1.78 5.58 -9.46
C MET A 105 -1.32 4.94 -8.16
N LYS A 106 -1.91 5.31 -7.01
CA LYS A 106 -1.53 4.74 -5.70
C LYS A 106 -2.70 4.07 -4.98
N PHE A 107 -3.85 4.76 -4.88
CA PHE A 107 -4.98 4.23 -4.13
C PHE A 107 -5.68 3.08 -4.86
N ALA A 108 -6.01 3.24 -6.14
CA ALA A 108 -6.67 2.19 -6.93
C ALA A 108 -5.83 0.91 -7.02
N PRO A 109 -4.53 0.93 -7.38
CA PRO A 109 -3.71 -0.28 -7.41
C PRO A 109 -3.61 -0.97 -6.06
N ARG A 110 -3.53 -0.20 -4.97
CA ARG A 110 -3.57 -0.75 -3.61
C ARG A 110 -4.90 -1.45 -3.33
N MET A 111 -6.02 -0.83 -3.67
CA MET A 111 -7.35 -1.39 -3.44
C MET A 111 -7.56 -2.69 -4.22
N ASP A 112 -7.03 -2.78 -5.44
CA ASP A 112 -7.10 -3.99 -6.26
C ASP A 112 -6.22 -5.13 -5.72
N PHE A 113 -5.13 -4.80 -5.03
CA PHE A 113 -4.16 -5.76 -4.51
C PHE A 113 -4.43 -6.23 -3.07
N GLN A 114 -4.91 -5.34 -2.22
CA GLN A 114 -5.08 -5.62 -0.78
C GLN A 114 -6.30 -6.50 -0.51
N LEU A 115 -6.23 -7.25 0.59
CA LEU A 115 -7.34 -8.02 1.13
C LEU A 115 -7.76 -7.45 2.49
N PRO A 116 -9.04 -7.57 2.89
CA PRO A 116 -9.51 -7.11 4.21
C PRO A 116 -8.78 -7.75 5.39
N SER A 117 -8.19 -8.93 5.19
CA SER A 117 -7.44 -9.64 6.23
C SER A 117 -6.03 -9.09 6.45
N ASP A 118 -5.47 -8.36 5.49
CA ASP A 118 -4.09 -7.86 5.51
C ASP A 118 -3.84 -6.83 6.61
N THR A 119 -2.63 -6.83 7.15
CA THR A 119 -2.10 -5.78 8.03
C THR A 119 -1.17 -4.89 7.24
N HIS A 120 -1.45 -3.59 7.23
CA HIS A 120 -0.69 -2.60 6.49
C HIS A 120 0.29 -1.87 7.40
N PHE A 121 1.57 -1.91 7.04
CA PHE A 121 2.63 -1.19 7.72
C PHE A 121 3.03 0.05 6.93
N TRP A 122 3.16 1.17 7.64
CA TRP A 122 3.40 2.49 7.08
C TRP A 122 4.62 3.13 7.72
N GLY A 123 5.37 3.90 6.93
CA GLY A 123 6.55 4.64 7.41
C GLY A 123 6.25 5.97 8.11
N TYR A 124 5.11 6.12 8.79
CA TYR A 124 4.88 7.30 9.64
C TYR A 124 5.77 7.21 10.87
N THR A 125 6.40 8.33 11.27
CA THR A 125 7.25 8.37 12.46
C THR A 125 6.55 8.99 13.66
N ALA A 126 7.15 8.86 14.84
CA ALA A 126 6.69 9.50 16.07
C ALA A 126 6.74 11.05 16.07
N ASP A 127 7.19 11.70 14.99
CA ASP A 127 7.11 13.15 14.89
C ASP A 127 5.66 13.65 14.88
N LYS A 128 5.44 14.85 15.43
CA LYS A 128 4.08 15.40 15.62
C LYS A 128 3.25 15.45 14.34
N ARG A 129 3.87 15.71 13.18
CA ARG A 129 3.14 15.85 11.91
C ARG A 129 2.75 14.48 11.36
N ASP A 130 3.65 13.51 11.41
CA ASP A 130 3.36 12.16 10.94
C ASP A 130 2.41 11.41 11.88
N ALA A 131 2.55 11.55 13.19
CA ALA A 131 1.60 11.00 14.16
C ALA A 131 0.15 11.49 13.88
N ALA A 132 -0.03 12.80 13.68
CA ALA A 132 -1.34 13.37 13.35
C ALA A 132 -1.88 12.89 11.98
N ARG A 133 -1.00 12.61 11.01
CA ARG A 133 -1.40 12.04 9.71
C ARG A 133 -1.84 10.60 9.85
N PHE A 134 -1.15 9.81 10.67
CA PHE A 134 -1.53 8.43 10.95
C PHE A 134 -2.85 8.35 11.72
N ASP A 135 -3.06 9.19 12.74
CA ASP A 135 -4.33 9.27 13.48
C ASP A 135 -5.52 9.55 12.55
N ARG A 136 -5.35 10.49 11.60
CA ARG A 136 -6.37 10.75 10.58
C ARG A 136 -6.61 9.53 9.70
N MET A 137 -5.56 8.85 9.28
CA MET A 137 -5.69 7.66 8.43
C MET A 137 -6.35 6.48 9.16
N ILE A 138 -6.15 6.31 10.47
CA ILE A 138 -6.92 5.37 11.29
C ILE A 138 -8.40 5.77 11.34
N THR A 139 -8.68 7.08 11.50
CA THR A 139 -10.04 7.61 11.54
C THR A 139 -10.78 7.43 10.21
N ASP A 140 -10.10 7.70 9.09
CA ASP A 140 -10.66 7.63 7.73
C ASP A 140 -10.88 6.17 7.28
N TYR A 141 -10.04 5.23 7.75
CA TYR A 141 -10.09 3.81 7.38
C TYR A 141 -10.16 2.89 8.61
N PRO A 142 -11.26 2.94 9.40
CA PRO A 142 -11.34 2.27 10.69
C PRO A 142 -11.33 0.73 10.61
N LEU A 143 -11.67 0.16 9.45
CA LEU A 143 -11.67 -1.29 9.22
C LEU A 143 -10.35 -1.82 8.68
N LEU A 144 -9.43 -0.94 8.28
CA LEU A 144 -8.13 -1.34 7.77
C LEU A 144 -7.19 -1.64 8.95
N LYS A 145 -6.57 -2.82 8.96
CA LYS A 145 -5.59 -3.17 10.00
C LYS A 145 -4.29 -2.47 9.69
N GLN A 146 -3.85 -1.56 10.56
CA GLN A 146 -2.78 -0.62 10.25
C GLN A 146 -1.77 -0.53 11.40
N ARG A 147 -0.49 -0.35 11.05
CA ARG A 147 0.65 -0.21 11.96
C ARG A 147 1.64 0.83 11.43
N ALA A 148 2.22 1.63 12.32
CA ALA A 148 3.32 2.56 12.05
C ALA A 148 4.35 2.41 13.16
N PRO A 149 5.41 1.60 12.98
CA PRO A 149 6.31 1.18 14.05
C PRO A 149 7.49 2.15 14.32
N LEU A 150 7.56 3.29 13.62
CA LEU A 150 8.65 4.28 13.74
C LEU A 150 8.30 5.46 14.65
#